data_AF-A2RIU9-F1
#
_entry.id   AF-A2RIU9-F1
#
_cell.length_a   1.000
_cell.length_b   1.000
_cell.length_c   1.000
_cell.angle_alpha   90.00
_cell.angle_beta   90.00
_cell.angle_gamma   90.00
#
_symmetry.space_group_name_H-M   'P 1'
#
loop_
_entity.id
_entity.type
_entity.pdbx_description
1 polymer ?
#
loop_
_entity_poly.entity_id
_entity_poly.type
_entity_poly.pdbx_seq_one_letter_code
_entity_poly.pdbx_strand_id
1 'polypeptide(L)' 'MHEAITEIFEDEIKVSINKQEMHDYIVDYISYFDMIDSVNIYQFLDRYHLGHNFFNMAEIELRQLLGTV' A
#
# COMPACT_ATOMS: atom_id res chain seq x y z
N MET A 1 -38.34 19.74 3.47
CA MET A 1 -37.10 19.91 4.24
C MET A 1 -36.56 18.52 4.52
N HIS A 2 -35.95 17.92 3.50
CA HIS A 2 -35.20 16.68 3.63
C HIS A 2 -33.76 17.14 3.85
N GLU A 3 -33.28 16.93 5.07
CA GLU A 3 -31.87 17.10 5.40
C GLU A 3 -31.10 16.18 4.47
N ALA A 4 -30.33 16.77 3.56
CA ALA A 4 -29.31 16.05 2.83
C ALA A 4 -28.31 15.58 3.88
N ILE A 5 -28.46 14.33 4.32
CA ILE A 5 -27.34 13.58 4.86
C ILE A 5 -26.40 13.50 3.68
N THR A 6 -25.45 14.44 3.62
CA THR A 6 -24.27 14.30 2.78
C THR A 6 -23.68 12.98 3.21
N GLU A 7 -23.89 11.94 2.39
CA GLU A 7 -23.04 10.77 2.36
C GLU A 7 -21.63 11.32 2.23
N ILE A 8 -20.97 11.43 3.38
CA ILE A 8 -19.54 11.59 3.43
C ILE A 8 -19.09 10.23 2.90
N PHE A 9 -18.85 10.18 1.59
CA PHE A 9 -17.90 9.23 1.04
C PHE A 9 -16.62 9.57 1.80
N GLU A 10 -16.43 8.89 2.93
CA GLU A 10 -15.24 8.95 3.75
C GLU A 10 -14.09 8.69 2.79
N ASP A 11 -13.48 9.79 2.37
CA ASP A 11 -12.09 9.83 2.01
C ASP A 11 -11.72 8.71 1.02
N GLU A 12 -12.20 8.82 -0.22
CA GLU A 12 -11.31 8.59 -1.36
C GLU A 12 -10.16 9.61 -1.25
N ILE A 13 -9.31 9.46 -0.24
CA ILE A 13 -7.98 10.03 -0.26
C ILE A 13 -7.40 9.38 -1.51
N LYS A 14 -7.30 10.15 -2.58
CA LYS A 14 -6.28 9.92 -3.59
C LYS A 14 -4.95 10.04 -2.85
N VAL A 15 -4.58 9.00 -2.09
CA VAL A 15 -3.29 8.85 -1.43
C VAL A 15 -2.32 8.79 -2.59
N SER A 16 -1.82 9.95 -2.97
CA SER A 16 -0.93 10.12 -4.09
C SER A 16 0.46 9.81 -3.57
N ILE A 17 0.72 8.54 -3.24
CA ILE A 17 2.05 8.15 -2.75
C ILE A 17 3.04 8.15 -3.91
N ASN A 18 4.20 8.73 -3.63
CA ASN A 18 5.33 8.72 -4.56
C ASN A 18 6.17 7.45 -4.38
N LYS A 19 7.17 7.26 -5.26
CA LYS A 19 8.05 6.08 -5.20
C LYS A 19 8.80 5.95 -3.87
N GLN A 20 9.27 7.05 -3.31
CA GLN A 20 10.01 7.03 -2.03
C GLN A 20 9.11 6.58 -0.89
N GLU A 21 7.88 7.08 -0.83
CA GLU A 21 6.93 6.64 0.20
C GLU A 21 6.56 5.16 0.07
N MET A 22 6.36 4.67 -1.16
CA MET A 22 6.15 3.24 -1.39
C MET A 22 7.33 2.41 -0.88
N HIS A 23 8.55 2.86 -1.16
CA HIS A 23 9.77 2.19 -0.70
C HIS A 23 9.85 2.17 0.83
N ASP A 24 9.64 3.30 1.49
CA ASP A 24 9.69 3.41 2.94
C ASP A 24 8.63 2.50 3.60
N TYR A 25 7.42 2.44 3.05
CA TYR A 25 6.38 1.53 3.53
C TYR A 25 6.72 0.06 3.34
N ILE A 26 7.30 -0.32 2.21
CA ILE A 26 7.69 -1.72 1.98
C ILE A 26 8.85 -2.10 2.90
N VAL A 27 9.85 -1.24 3.07
CA VAL A 27 10.98 -1.49 3.98
C VAL A 27 10.48 -1.65 5.41
N ASP A 28 9.58 -0.79 5.88
CA ASP A 28 8.93 -0.95 7.19
C ASP A 28 8.17 -2.28 7.24
N TYR A 29 7.36 -2.59 6.22
CA TYR A 29 6.53 -3.80 6.18
C TYR A 29 7.35 -5.09 6.21
N ILE A 30 8.41 -5.21 5.41
CA ILE A 30 9.24 -6.41 5.37
C ILE A 30 10.09 -6.55 6.64
N SER A 31 10.38 -5.44 7.34
CA SER A 31 11.13 -5.47 8.60
C SER A 31 10.40 -6.23 9.72
N TYR A 32 9.07 -6.45 9.59
CA TYR A 32 8.30 -7.27 10.53
C TYR A 32 8.42 -8.78 10.28
N PHE A 33 9.00 -9.21 9.16
CA PHE A 33 9.06 -10.61 8.76
C PHE A 33 10.48 -11.16 8.84
N ASP A 34 10.65 -12.26 9.58
CA ASP A 34 11.90 -13.03 9.57
C ASP A 34 12.14 -13.76 8.24
N MET A 35 11.08 -14.00 7.46
CA MET A 35 11.14 -14.66 6.16
C MET A 35 10.36 -13.88 5.10
N ILE A 36 11.05 -13.52 4.03
CA ILE A 36 10.49 -12.76 2.91
C ILE A 36 9.36 -13.50 2.19
N ASP A 37 9.39 -14.83 2.10
CA ASP A 37 8.30 -15.62 1.49
C ASP A 37 6.94 -15.45 2.20
N SER A 38 6.93 -14.88 3.41
CA SER A 38 5.69 -14.56 4.14
C SER A 38 5.11 -13.19 3.78
N VAL A 39 5.83 -12.37 3.00
CA VAL A 39 5.41 -11.03 2.61
C VAL A 39 4.30 -11.13 1.57
N ASN A 40 3.11 -10.62 1.90
CA ASN A 40 1.96 -10.60 0.99
C ASN A 40 1.62 -9.17 0.60
N ILE A 41 1.69 -8.86 -0.70
CA ILE A 41 1.44 -7.51 -1.22
C ILE A 41 0.01 -7.05 -0.94
N TYR A 42 -1.00 -7.93 -0.99
CA TYR A 42 -2.37 -7.54 -0.66
C TYR A 42 -2.52 -7.17 0.82
N GLN A 43 -1.85 -7.89 1.72
CA GLN A 43 -1.84 -7.53 3.14
C GLN A 43 -1.04 -6.27 3.41
N PHE A 44 0.04 -6.03 2.66
CA PHE A 44 0.75 -4.76 2.67
C PHE A 44 -0.19 -3.61 2.27
N LEU A 45 -0.90 -3.73 1.14
CA LEU A 45 -1.80 -2.69 0.66
C LEU A 45 -2.91 -2.40 1.68
N ASP A 46 -3.52 -3.44 2.26
CA ASP A 46 -4.54 -3.31 3.31
C ASP A 46 -3.99 -2.59 4.55
N ARG A 47 -2.79 -2.97 5.01
CA ARG A 47 -2.15 -2.41 6.22
C ARG A 47 -1.85 -0.92 6.11
N TYR A 48 -1.49 -0.44 4.92
CA TYR A 48 -1.20 0.99 4.67
C TYR A 48 -2.38 1.71 3.99
N HIS A 49 -3.58 1.11 3.96
CA HIS A 49 -4.78 1.66 3.31
C HIS A 49 -4.53 2.11 1.85
N LEU A 50 -3.69 1.37 1.14
CA LEU A 50 -3.34 1.63 -0.24
C LEU A 50 -4.33 0.93 -1.17
N GLY A 51 -4.83 1.67 -2.14
CA GLY A 51 -5.69 1.11 -3.18
C GLY A 51 -4.96 0.07 -4.03
N HIS A 52 -5.71 -0.85 -4.62
CA HIS A 52 -5.18 -1.92 -5.48
C HIS A 52 -4.39 -1.41 -6.68
N ASN A 53 -4.60 -0.15 -7.09
CA ASN A 53 -3.84 0.52 -8.15
C ASN A 53 -2.33 0.59 -7.85
N PHE A 54 -1.94 0.48 -6.57
CA PHE A 54 -0.55 0.47 -6.13
C PHE A 54 0.10 -0.91 -6.14
N PHE A 55 -0.65 -1.97 -6.45
CA PHE A 55 -0.13 -3.35 -6.43
C PHE A 55 1.13 -3.50 -7.29
N ASN A 56 1.07 -3.07 -8.55
CA ASN A 56 2.19 -3.22 -9.47
C ASN A 56 3.42 -2.41 -9.01
N MET A 57 3.20 -1.23 -8.42
CA MET A 57 4.28 -0.42 -7.86
C MET A 57 4.92 -1.13 -6.66
N ALA A 58 4.11 -1.70 -5.77
CA ALA A 58 4.58 -2.42 -4.60
C ALA A 58 5.30 -3.72 -4.96
N GLU A 59 4.80 -4.46 -5.95
CA GLU A 59 5.42 -5.68 -6.45
C GLU A 59 6.81 -5.42 -7.03
N ILE A 60 6.94 -4.40 -7.87
CA ILE A 60 8.23 -4.03 -8.49
C ILE A 60 9.24 -3.65 -7.40
N GLU A 61 8.83 -2.82 -6.44
CA GLU A 61 9.71 -2.35 -5.37
C GLU A 61 10.13 -3.51 -4.45
N LEU A 62 9.21 -4.40 -4.11
CA LEU A 62 9.53 -5.61 -3.35
C LEU A 62 10.55 -6.48 -4.10
N ARG A 63 10.35 -6.74 -5.39
CA ARG A 63 11.30 -7.53 -6.20
C ARG A 63 12.68 -6.87 -6.30
N GLN A 64 12.73 -5.54 -6.39
CA GLN A 64 13.98 -4.76 -6.37
C GLN A 64 14.71 -4.92 -5.03
N LEU A 65 13.99 -4.83 -3.91
CA LEU A 65 14.55 -5.03 -2.57
C LEU A 65 15.10 -6.45 -2.37
N LEU A 66 14.48 -7.44 -2.98
CA LEU A 66 14.90 -8.85 -2.90
C LEU A 66 15.99 -9.23 -3.89
N GLY A 67 16.42 -8.32 -4.76
CA GLY A 67 17.41 -8.59 -5.79
C GLY A 67 16.94 -9.60 -6.85
N THR A 68 15.64 -9.84 -6.96
CA THR A 68 15.03 -10.70 -7.99
C THR A 68 14.68 -9.85 -9.23
N VAL A 69 15.73 -9.35 -9.88
CA VAL A 69 15.67 -8.65 -11.18
C VAL A 69 15.96 -9.59 -12.35
#